data_AF-A0A5Y8R0A0-F1
#
_entry.id   AF-A0A5Y8R0A0-F1
#
_cell.length_a   1.000
_cell.length_b   1.000
_cell.length_c   1.000
_cell.angle_alpha   90.00
_cell.angle_beta   90.00
_cell.angle_gamma   90.00
#
_symmetry.space_group_name_H-M   'P 1'
#
loop_
_entity.id
_entity.type
_entity.pdbx_description
1 polymer ?
#
loop_
_entity_poly.entity_id
_entity_poly.type
_entity_poly.pdbx_seq_one_letter_code
_entity_poly.pdbx_strand_id
1 'polypeptide(L)'
;KAEKAYYKSLKTKRERYKYLAIRSGLRSVVIDIPYDAYANVDEKGRLVNEDYAYIYDEVSSHRGTLKSYSFFNEWELSALLLGNIKASPTAAVGFKARQQQALFLQAQLGDKNAFKSLGLAVLCSNSFLTG
;
A
#
# COMPACT_ATOMS: atom_id res chain seq x y z
N LYS A 1 -15.49 12.31 15.85
CA LYS A 1 -14.44 13.00 16.65
C LYS A 1 -13.40 12.02 17.22
N ALA A 2 -13.78 10.86 17.77
CA ALA A 2 -12.86 9.88 18.36
C ALA A 2 -11.82 9.31 17.37
N GLU A 3 -12.23 8.94 16.16
CA GLU A 3 -11.35 8.32 15.16
C GLU A 3 -10.15 9.21 14.78
N LYS A 4 -10.42 10.50 14.57
CA LYS A 4 -9.39 11.49 14.27
C LYS A 4 -8.41 11.68 15.44
N ALA A 5 -8.89 11.56 16.68
CA ALA A 5 -8.04 11.64 17.86
C ALA A 5 -7.15 10.39 17.98
N TYR A 6 -7.70 9.21 17.73
CA TYR A 6 -6.94 7.96 17.70
C TYR A 6 -5.84 8.01 16.63
N TYR A 7 -6.18 8.36 15.39
CA TYR A 7 -5.19 8.47 14.32
C TYR A 7 -4.04 9.44 14.65
N LYS A 8 -4.37 10.58 15.29
CA LYS A 8 -3.38 11.56 15.73
C LYS A 8 -2.51 11.09 16.90
N SER A 9 -2.99 10.14 17.70
CA SER A 9 -2.23 9.57 18.82
C SER A 9 -1.14 8.59 18.38
N LEU A 10 -1.25 8.03 17.18
CA LEU A 10 -0.26 7.11 16.60
C LEU A 10 1.06 7.84 16.33
N LYS A 11 2.15 7.32 16.88
CA LYS A 11 3.46 7.97 16.91
C LYS A 11 4.19 7.77 15.59
N THR A 12 4.23 6.55 15.09
CA THR A 12 5.04 6.21 13.92
C THR A 12 4.24 6.28 12.61
N LYS A 13 4.95 6.51 11.49
CA LYS A 13 4.31 6.46 10.15
C LYS A 13 3.73 5.07 9.85
N ARG A 14 4.39 4.01 10.33
CA ARG A 14 3.97 2.61 10.16
C ARG A 14 2.68 2.29 10.90
N GLU A 15 2.54 2.76 12.15
CA GLU A 15 1.29 2.63 12.90
C GLU A 15 0.14 3.31 12.16
N ARG A 16 0.36 4.55 11.67
CA ARG A 16 -0.64 5.28 10.88
C ARG A 16 -0.98 4.57 9.58
N TYR A 17 0.02 4.05 8.88
CA TYR A 17 -0.16 3.25 7.68
C TYR A 17 -0.98 1.98 7.96
N LYS A 18 -0.61 1.19 8.97
CA LYS A 18 -1.28 -0.06 9.35
C LYS A 18 -2.74 0.21 9.69
N TYR A 19 -2.99 1.27 10.47
CA TYR A 19 -4.33 1.72 10.79
C TYR A 19 -5.16 2.04 9.52
N LEU A 20 -4.62 2.83 8.60
CA LEU A 20 -5.32 3.23 7.37
C LEU A 20 -5.57 2.04 6.44
N ALA A 21 -4.62 1.11 6.32
CA ALA A 21 -4.77 -0.10 5.51
C ALA A 21 -5.90 -1.00 6.05
N ILE A 22 -5.98 -1.17 7.37
CA ILE A 22 -7.06 -1.94 8.01
C ILE A 22 -8.40 -1.20 7.85
N ARG A 23 -8.42 0.11 8.08
CA ARG A 23 -9.65 0.92 8.04
C ARG A 23 -10.23 1.03 6.63
N SER A 24 -9.39 1.06 5.60
CA SER A 24 -9.82 1.12 4.20
C SER A 24 -10.38 -0.21 3.68
N GLY A 25 -10.23 -1.31 4.45
CA GLY A 25 -10.63 -2.65 4.01
C GLY A 25 -9.70 -3.23 2.94
N LEU A 26 -8.51 -2.66 2.76
CA LEU A 26 -7.56 -3.13 1.77
C LEU A 26 -6.93 -4.46 2.22
N ARG A 27 -7.17 -5.50 1.45
CA ARG A 27 -6.70 -6.87 1.69
C ARG A 27 -6.18 -7.48 0.41
N SER A 28 -5.13 -8.29 0.49
CA SER A 28 -4.66 -9.08 -0.64
C SER A 28 -5.70 -10.11 -1.09
N VAL A 29 -5.73 -10.40 -2.39
CA VAL A 29 -6.53 -11.50 -2.97
C VAL A 29 -5.68 -12.76 -3.20
N VAL A 30 -4.35 -12.63 -3.23
CA VAL A 30 -3.43 -13.72 -3.58
C VAL A 30 -2.91 -14.49 -2.38
N ILE A 31 -2.91 -13.87 -1.19
CA ILE A 31 -2.46 -14.48 0.05
C ILE A 31 -3.22 -13.87 1.23
N ASP A 32 -3.54 -14.68 2.24
CA ASP A 32 -4.12 -14.16 3.47
C ASP A 32 -3.01 -13.58 4.36
N ILE A 33 -3.12 -12.30 4.69
CA ILE A 33 -2.11 -11.58 5.48
C ILE A 33 -2.75 -11.20 6.80
N PRO A 34 -2.27 -11.71 7.94
CA PRO A 34 -2.78 -11.30 9.24
C PRO A 34 -2.48 -9.82 9.46
N TYR A 35 -3.38 -9.10 10.13
CA TYR A 35 -3.19 -7.67 10.41
C TYR A 35 -1.92 -7.37 11.19
N ASP A 36 -1.38 -8.34 11.94
CA ASP A 36 -0.12 -8.19 12.65
C ASP A 36 1.11 -8.15 11.74
N ALA A 37 1.03 -8.79 10.56
CA ALA A 37 2.05 -8.70 9.52
C ALA A 37 1.97 -7.42 8.67
N TYR A 38 0.94 -6.58 8.85
CA TYR A 38 0.84 -5.32 8.10
C TYR A 38 1.96 -4.38 8.53
N ALA A 39 2.59 -3.75 7.54
CA ALA A 39 3.75 -2.88 7.74
C ALA A 39 4.85 -3.56 8.56
N ASN A 40 5.17 -4.83 8.29
CA ASN A 40 6.25 -5.58 8.93
C ASN A 40 7.66 -5.17 8.44
N VAL A 41 7.77 -4.45 7.32
CA VAL A 41 9.04 -4.00 6.75
C VAL A 41 9.43 -2.58 7.22
N ASP A 42 10.70 -2.38 7.57
CA ASP A 42 11.28 -1.07 7.92
C ASP A 42 11.60 -0.18 6.72
N GLU A 43 11.90 1.09 6.97
CA GLU A 43 12.24 2.05 5.90
C GLU A 43 13.51 1.64 5.12
N LYS A 44 14.33 0.73 5.67
CA LYS A 44 15.54 0.18 5.05
C LYS A 44 15.27 -1.15 4.32
N GLY A 45 14.03 -1.66 4.35
CA GLY A 45 13.66 -2.93 3.71
C GLY A 45 13.88 -4.18 4.55
N ARG A 46 14.12 -4.04 5.87
CA ARG A 46 14.35 -5.15 6.80
C ARG A 46 13.07 -5.56 7.52
N LEU A 47 12.91 -6.85 7.78
CA LEU A 47 11.82 -7.39 8.59
C LEU A 47 11.94 -6.91 10.04
N VAL A 48 10.81 -6.55 10.66
CA VAL A 48 10.75 -6.15 12.07
C VAL A 48 10.31 -7.31 12.95
N ASN A 49 9.40 -8.16 12.45
CA ASN A 49 9.03 -9.42 13.08
C ASN A 49 9.36 -10.59 12.15
N GLU A 50 10.12 -11.55 12.66
CA GLU A 50 10.51 -12.78 11.97
C GLU A 50 9.39 -13.85 11.98
N ASP A 51 8.42 -13.77 12.89
CA ASP A 51 7.28 -14.71 12.98
C ASP A 51 6.51 -14.80 11.65
N TYR A 52 6.48 -13.70 10.89
CA TYR A 52 5.80 -13.58 9.60
C TYR A 52 6.76 -13.50 8.40
N ALA A 53 8.04 -13.88 8.59
CA ALA A 53 9.03 -13.85 7.51
C ALA A 53 8.60 -14.67 6.29
N TYR A 54 7.97 -15.83 6.52
CA TYR A 54 7.49 -16.70 5.45
C TYR A 54 6.51 -16.00 4.50
N ILE A 55 5.65 -15.12 5.00
CA ILE A 55 4.70 -14.35 4.18
C ILE A 55 5.46 -13.37 3.29
N TYR A 56 6.49 -12.72 3.83
CA TYR A 56 7.31 -11.80 3.07
C TYR A 56 8.09 -12.51 1.97
N ASP A 57 8.68 -13.67 2.28
CA ASP A 57 9.41 -14.49 1.31
C ASP A 57 8.49 -15.02 0.21
N GLU A 58 7.29 -15.48 0.58
CA GLU A 58 6.27 -15.91 -0.38
C GLU A 58 5.85 -14.76 -1.30
N VAL A 59 5.53 -13.60 -0.75
CA VAL A 59 5.19 -12.42 -1.57
C VAL A 59 6.36 -12.02 -2.46
N SER A 60 7.58 -11.94 -1.92
CA SER A 60 8.77 -11.51 -2.66
C SER A 60 9.15 -12.48 -3.78
N SER A 61 8.96 -13.79 -3.60
CA SER A 61 9.26 -14.80 -4.63
C SER A 61 8.30 -14.76 -5.82
N HIS A 62 7.07 -14.28 -5.62
CA HIS A 62 6.07 -14.15 -6.68
C HIS A 62 6.07 -12.76 -7.34
N ARG A 63 6.72 -11.76 -6.73
CA ARG A 63 6.90 -10.45 -7.37
C ARG A 63 7.72 -10.58 -8.65
N GLY A 64 7.28 -9.88 -9.69
CA GLY A 64 7.92 -9.97 -11.02
C GLY A 64 7.52 -11.19 -11.84
N THR A 65 6.70 -12.10 -11.30
CA THR A 65 6.08 -13.15 -12.10
C THR A 65 4.90 -12.57 -12.88
N LEU A 66 4.95 -12.70 -14.22
CA LEU A 66 3.91 -12.20 -15.11
C LEU A 66 2.98 -13.36 -15.54
N LYS A 67 2.07 -13.77 -14.65
CA LYS A 67 0.90 -14.58 -15.04
C LYS A 67 -0.16 -13.74 -15.73
N SER A 68 -0.46 -12.56 -15.17
CA SER A 68 -1.26 -11.50 -15.81
C SER A 68 -0.97 -10.17 -15.10
N TYR A 69 -1.31 -9.04 -15.74
CA TYR A 69 -1.17 -7.71 -15.11
C TYR A 69 -1.95 -7.59 -13.80
N SER A 70 -3.13 -8.19 -13.71
CA SER A 70 -3.94 -8.18 -12.49
C SER A 70 -3.27 -8.98 -11.37
N PHE A 71 -2.73 -10.17 -11.67
CA PHE A 71 -2.01 -10.96 -10.67
C PHE A 71 -0.73 -10.27 -10.21
N PHE A 72 0.03 -9.68 -11.14
CA PHE A 72 1.23 -8.91 -10.81
C PHE A 72 0.91 -7.77 -9.83
N ASN A 73 -0.14 -7.00 -10.10
CA ASN A 73 -0.57 -5.91 -9.23
C ASN A 73 -0.99 -6.39 -7.84
N GLU A 74 -1.63 -7.55 -7.74
CA GLU A 74 -2.05 -8.11 -6.44
C GLU A 74 -0.85 -8.54 -5.59
N TRP A 75 0.20 -9.07 -6.20
CA TRP A 75 1.46 -9.33 -5.51
C TRP A 75 2.16 -8.03 -5.08
N GLU A 76 2.20 -7.01 -5.94
CA GLU A 76 2.73 -5.68 -5.59
C GLU A 76 1.92 -5.03 -4.46
N LEU A 77 0.60 -5.18 -4.46
CA LEU A 77 -0.25 -4.69 -3.38
C LEU A 77 -0.01 -5.43 -2.06
N SER A 78 0.16 -6.75 -2.12
CA SER A 78 0.52 -7.57 -0.95
C SER A 78 1.85 -7.11 -0.35
N ALA A 79 2.84 -6.86 -1.20
CA ALA A 79 4.13 -6.34 -0.77
C ALA A 79 4.01 -4.94 -0.16
N LEU A 80 3.16 -4.08 -0.74
CA LEU A 80 2.87 -2.77 -0.19
C LEU A 80 2.23 -2.88 1.20
N LEU A 81 1.24 -3.77 1.39
CA LEU A 81 0.59 -4.04 2.69
C LEU A 81 1.57 -4.48 3.77
N LEU A 82 2.59 -5.27 3.40
CA LEU A 82 3.70 -5.65 4.30
C LEU A 82 4.66 -4.48 4.60
N GLY A 83 4.52 -3.34 3.93
CA GLY A 83 5.31 -2.13 4.16
C GLY A 83 6.40 -1.88 3.11
N ASN A 84 6.45 -2.65 2.02
CA ASN A 84 7.42 -2.41 0.95
C ASN A 84 7.04 -1.17 0.12
N ILE A 85 7.66 -0.03 0.43
CA ILE A 85 7.38 1.27 -0.20
C ILE A 85 7.68 1.26 -1.70
N LYS A 86 8.63 0.43 -2.15
CA LYS A 86 8.99 0.34 -3.57
C LYS A 86 7.99 -0.51 -4.36
N ALA A 87 7.08 -1.21 -3.69
CA ALA A 87 6.05 -1.95 -4.36
C ALA A 87 4.98 -0.99 -4.88
N SER A 88 4.66 -1.10 -6.17
CA SER A 88 3.73 -0.18 -6.83
C SER A 88 2.79 -0.96 -7.73
N PRO A 89 1.51 -1.07 -7.37
CA PRO A 89 0.50 -1.61 -8.27
C PRO A 89 0.25 -0.58 -9.39
N THR A 90 0.93 -0.76 -10.52
CA THR A 90 1.04 0.23 -11.59
C THR A 90 -0.08 0.17 -12.62
N ALA A 91 -0.74 -0.99 -12.80
CA ALA A 91 -1.74 -1.12 -13.86
C ALA A 91 -3.17 -0.89 -13.35
N ALA A 92 -3.88 0.07 -13.95
CA ALA A 92 -5.31 0.33 -13.73
C ALA A 92 -6.22 -0.71 -14.41
N VAL A 93 -5.90 -2.01 -14.29
CA VAL A 93 -6.63 -3.13 -14.91
C VAL A 93 -7.91 -3.44 -14.13
N GLY A 94 -8.88 -2.52 -14.17
CA GLY A 94 -10.23 -2.70 -13.59
C GLY A 94 -10.39 -2.30 -12.12
N PHE A 95 -9.30 -2.13 -11.35
CA PHE A 95 -9.33 -1.83 -9.91
C PHE A 95 -8.90 -0.39 -9.56
N LYS A 96 -9.48 0.60 -10.24
CA LYS A 96 -9.08 2.02 -10.08
C LYS A 96 -9.15 2.52 -8.63
N ALA A 97 -10.20 2.17 -7.88
CA ALA A 97 -10.36 2.61 -6.48
C ALA A 97 -9.28 2.03 -5.56
N ARG A 98 -8.96 0.74 -5.73
CA ARG A 98 -7.93 0.01 -4.96
C ARG A 98 -6.53 0.56 -5.24
N GLN A 99 -6.27 0.91 -6.50
CA GLN A 99 -5.02 1.55 -6.90
C GLN A 99 -4.84 2.93 -6.24
N GLN A 100 -5.91 3.75 -6.20
CA GLN A 100 -5.86 5.04 -5.51
C GLN A 100 -5.62 4.87 -4.00
N GLN A 101 -6.30 3.90 -3.36
CA GLN A 101 -6.04 3.57 -1.95
C GLN A 101 -4.58 3.17 -1.71
N ALA A 102 -4.01 2.32 -2.56
CA ALA A 102 -2.61 1.92 -2.50
C ALA A 102 -1.66 3.12 -2.66
N LEU A 103 -1.93 4.02 -3.62
CA LEU A 103 -1.16 5.26 -3.83
C LEU A 103 -1.18 6.17 -2.59
N PHE A 104 -2.35 6.36 -1.97
CA PHE A 104 -2.46 7.12 -0.72
C PHE A 104 -1.64 6.50 0.42
N LEU A 105 -1.68 5.18 0.55
CA LEU A 105 -0.91 4.44 1.55
C LEU A 105 0.60 4.50 1.28
N GLN A 106 1.03 4.42 0.02
CA GLN A 106 2.42 4.56 -0.39
C GLN A 106 2.95 5.97 -0.09
N ALA A 107 2.14 6.99 -0.35
CA ALA A 107 2.45 8.38 0.02
C ALA A 107 2.56 8.55 1.55
N GLN A 108 1.72 7.87 2.33
CA GLN A 108 1.78 7.90 3.80
C GLN A 108 3.11 7.35 4.36
N LEU A 109 3.75 6.42 3.64
CA LEU A 109 5.09 5.92 3.96
C LEU A 109 6.23 6.83 3.47
N GLY A 110 5.94 7.82 2.63
CA GLY A 110 6.88 8.84 2.19
C GLY A 110 7.39 8.71 0.76
N ASP A 111 6.76 7.90 -0.10
CA ASP A 111 7.16 7.79 -1.50
C ASP A 111 6.86 9.09 -2.28
N LYS A 112 7.92 9.72 -2.79
CA LYS A 112 7.83 10.95 -3.58
C LYS A 112 7.09 10.73 -4.90
N ASN A 113 7.19 9.55 -5.50
CA ASN A 113 6.51 9.26 -6.76
C ASN A 113 5.01 9.12 -6.54
N ALA A 114 4.58 8.42 -5.49
CA ALA A 114 3.18 8.39 -5.07
C ALA A 114 2.60 9.80 -4.84
N PHE A 115 3.35 10.69 -4.17
CA PHE A 115 2.93 12.09 -4.01
C PHE A 115 2.77 12.82 -5.34
N LYS A 116 3.70 12.66 -6.28
CA LYS A 116 3.61 13.25 -7.62
C LYS A 116 2.40 12.72 -8.39
N SER A 117 2.17 11.41 -8.36
CA SER A 117 1.02 10.78 -9.02
C SER A 117 -0.31 11.26 -8.45
N LEU A 118 -0.42 11.41 -7.13
CA LEU A 118 -1.61 11.98 -6.49
C LEU A 118 -1.77 13.47 -6.83
N GLY A 119 -0.70 14.24 -6.82
CA GLY A 119 -0.71 15.66 -7.22
C GLY A 119 -1.17 15.83 -8.66
N LEU A 120 -0.68 15.01 -9.58
CA LEU A 120 -1.11 14.99 -10.97
C LEU A 120 -2.59 14.60 -11.08
N ALA A 121 -3.04 13.58 -10.35
CA ALA A 121 -4.45 13.19 -10.35
C ALA A 121 -5.38 14.33 -9.91
N VAL A 122 -5.01 15.09 -8.87
CA VAL A 122 -5.77 16.25 -8.39
C VAL A 122 -5.69 17.42 -9.37
N LEU A 123 -4.50 17.79 -9.85
CA LEU A 123 -4.31 18.91 -10.78
C LEU A 123 -5.00 18.66 -12.12
N CYS A 124 -4.88 17.45 -12.68
CA CYS A 124 -5.55 17.07 -13.92
C CYS A 124 -7.07 16.90 -13.76
N SER A 125 -7.57 16.59 -12.56
CA SER A 125 -9.02 16.59 -12.30
C SER A 125 -9.62 18.00 -12.23
N ASN A 126 -8.87 18.99 -11.72
CA ASN A 126 -9.34 20.37 -11.68
C ASN A 126 -9.39 21.02 -13.07
N SER A 127 -8.46 20.66 -13.98
CA SER A 127 -8.53 21.11 -15.37
C SER A 127 -9.76 20.58 -16.15
N PHE A 128 -10.44 19.55 -15.65
CA PHE A 128 -11.71 19.06 -16.22
C PHE A 128 -12.95 19.74 -15.63
N LEU A 129 -12.84 20.39 -14.47
CA LEU A 129 -13.96 21.07 -13.79
C LEU A 129 -14.10 22.55 -14.16
N THR A 130 -13.05 23.14 -14.74
CA THR A 130 -13.03 24.55 -15.18
C THR A 130 -13.05 24.70 -16.70
N GLY A 131 -13.43 23.64 -17.43
CA GLY A 131 -13.59 23.64 -18.89
C GLY A 131 -15.05 23.78 -19.29
#